data_AF-A0AAU9KTF3-F1
#
_entry.id   AF-A0AAU9KTF3-F1
#
_cell.length_a   1.000
_cell.length_b   1.000
_cell.length_c   1.000
_cell.angle_alpha   90.00
_cell.angle_beta   90.00
_cell.angle_gamma   90.00
#
_symmetry.space_group_name_H-M   'P 1'
#
loop_
_entity.id
_entity.type
_entity.pdbx_description
1 polymer ?
#
loop_
_entity_poly.entity_id
_entity_poly.type
_entity_poly.pdbx_seq_one_letter_code
_entity_poly.pdbx_strand_id
1 'polypeptide(L)'
;MVPISLYISLEVVKWYQAQQIENDPKMYCTSTGRGVTARTSNVNEDLGQIKHIFSDKTGTLTKNQMLLKVCSIGGIIFDGSNMHLRRTEQGHSDNVGDVNDMRLKFDSAAGISRDGSATGRPKPNVTGVEDVLQDGVREGISQLSLGGINIWMLTGDKDETAISVAQLCGLIGPNSKIIIIKGKTKQDCLDEISKA
;
A
#
# COMPACT_ATOMS: atom_id res chain seq x y z
N MET A 1 29.71 24.58 31.88
CA MET A 1 30.48 23.33 31.72
C MET A 1 29.55 22.16 31.96
N VAL A 2 29.53 21.19 31.05
CA VAL A 2 28.82 19.92 31.28
C VAL A 2 29.75 18.98 32.08
N PRO A 3 29.28 18.26 33.11
CA PRO A 3 30.14 17.36 33.89
C PRO A 3 30.64 16.18 33.06
N ILE A 4 31.93 15.82 33.20
CA ILE A 4 32.53 14.66 32.50
C ILE A 4 31.83 13.35 32.91
N SER A 5 31.37 13.25 34.15
CA SER A 5 30.61 12.11 34.65
C SER A 5 29.27 11.90 33.93
N LEU A 6 28.65 12.98 33.43
CA LEU A 6 27.39 12.89 32.68
C LEU A 6 27.60 12.20 31.34
N TYR A 7 28.70 12.51 30.64
CA TYR A 7 29.00 11.90 29.34
C TYR A 7 29.17 10.37 29.45
N ILE A 8 29.96 9.91 30.43
CA ILE A 8 30.18 8.48 30.66
C ILE A 8 28.86 7.79 31.05
N SER A 9 28.05 8.43 31.89
CA SER A 9 26.77 7.87 32.33
C SER A 9 25.81 7.68 31.16
N LEU A 10 25.74 8.65 30.23
CA LEU A 10 24.90 8.55 29.03
C LEU A 10 25.35 7.42 28.09
N GLU A 11 26.66 7.22 27.90
CA GLU A 11 27.17 6.11 27.08
C GLU A 11 26.81 4.73 27.66
N VAL A 12 26.89 4.57 28.99
CA VAL A 12 26.50 3.31 29.66
C VAL A 12 24.99 3.06 29.52
N VAL A 13 24.17 4.10 29.68
CA VAL A 13 22.71 4.00 29.50
C VAL A 13 22.36 3.59 28.07
N LYS A 14 22.99 4.22 27.07
CA LYS A 14 22.79 3.88 25.66
C LYS A 14 23.15 2.44 25.34
N TRP A 15 24.29 1.97 25.85
CA TRP A 15 24.70 0.58 25.67
C TRP A 15 23.69 -0.40 26.28
N TYR A 16 23.25 -0.14 27.52
CA TYR A 16 22.25 -0.99 28.19
C TYR A 16 20.92 -1.03 27.44
N GLN A 17 20.48 0.13 26.95
CA GLN A 17 19.27 0.27 26.14
C GLN A 17 19.35 -0.52 24.82
N ALA A 18 20.48 -0.47 24.11
CA ALA A 18 20.68 -1.25 22.89
C ALA A 18 20.59 -2.76 23.16
N GLN A 19 21.18 -3.24 24.26
CA GLN A 19 21.05 -4.64 24.69
C GLN A 19 19.59 -5.03 24.97
N GLN A 20 18.80 -4.14 25.58
CA GLN A 20 17.39 -4.39 25.85
C GLN A 20 16.56 -4.54 24.56
N ILE A 21 16.90 -3.79 23.50
CA ILE A 21 16.26 -3.96 22.18
C ILE A 21 16.58 -5.34 21.60
N GLU A 22 17.85 -5.74 21.61
CA GLU A 22 18.26 -7.02 21.03
C GLU A 22 17.63 -8.22 21.75
N ASN A 23 17.40 -8.09 23.06
CA ASN A 23 16.80 -9.13 23.90
C ASN A 23 15.26 -9.09 23.94
N ASP A 24 14.60 -8.17 23.22
CA ASP A 24 13.13 -8.07 23.24
C ASP A 24 12.49 -9.20 22.41
N PRO A 25 11.71 -10.12 23.03
CA PRO A 25 11.04 -11.19 22.31
C PRO A 25 9.97 -10.70 21.33
N LYS A 26 9.40 -9.50 21.52
CA LYS A 26 8.40 -8.93 20.61
C LYS A 26 9.02 -8.45 19.29
N MET A 27 10.32 -8.16 19.30
CA MET A 27 11.08 -7.76 18.11
C MET A 27 11.69 -8.97 17.37
N TYR A 28 11.26 -10.19 17.74
CA TYR A 28 11.68 -11.42 17.08
C TYR A 28 10.75 -11.78 15.91
N CYS A 29 11.32 -11.90 14.72
CA CYS A 29 10.59 -12.32 13.53
C CYS A 29 10.58 -13.85 13.43
N THR A 30 9.42 -14.47 13.67
CA THR A 30 9.26 -15.94 13.62
C THR A 30 9.40 -16.52 12.22
N SER A 31 9.01 -15.77 11.18
CA SER A 31 9.07 -16.24 9.78
C SER A 31 10.50 -16.31 9.24
N THR A 32 11.39 -15.42 9.68
CA THR A 32 12.80 -15.40 9.26
C THR A 32 13.76 -15.99 10.29
N GLY A 33 13.28 -16.26 11.51
CA GLY A 33 14.08 -16.77 12.63
C GLY A 33 15.12 -15.77 13.14
N ARG A 34 14.91 -14.47 12.93
CA ARG A 34 15.87 -13.42 13.31
C ARG A 34 15.23 -12.38 14.22
N GLY A 35 15.97 -11.97 15.24
CA GLY A 35 15.65 -10.80 16.07
C GLY A 35 16.26 -9.52 15.52
N VAL A 36 15.95 -8.40 16.17
CA VAL A 36 16.59 -7.10 15.89
C VAL A 36 18.06 -7.15 16.29
N THR A 37 18.92 -6.51 15.50
CA THR A 37 20.35 -6.35 15.79
C THR A 37 20.70 -4.86 15.81
N ALA A 38 21.16 -4.37 16.95
CA ALA A 38 21.55 -2.99 17.16
C ALA A 38 23.06 -2.84 16.86
N ARG A 39 23.39 -2.36 15.66
CA ARG A 39 24.80 -2.17 15.25
C ARG A 39 25.47 -0.95 15.89
N THR A 40 24.68 -0.07 16.51
CA THR A 40 25.12 1.18 17.14
C THR A 40 24.42 1.36 18.48
N SER A 41 25.12 1.90 19.48
CA SER A 41 24.55 2.22 20.80
C SER A 41 23.58 3.41 20.75
N ASN A 42 23.67 4.25 19.74
CA ASN A 42 22.82 5.43 19.55
C ASN A 42 21.44 5.09 18.94
N VAL A 43 21.13 3.81 18.69
CA VAL A 43 19.92 3.39 17.96
C VAL A 43 18.63 3.97 18.55
N ASN A 44 18.54 4.08 19.88
CA ASN A 44 17.36 4.64 20.54
C ASN A 44 17.18 6.14 20.30
N GLU A 45 18.28 6.89 20.31
CA GLU A 45 18.25 8.33 20.06
C GLU A 45 17.91 8.61 18.61
N ASP A 46 18.48 7.83 17.69
CA ASP A 46 18.21 7.94 16.26
C ASP A 46 16.74 7.62 15.98
N LEU A 47 16.23 6.48 16.48
CA LEU A 47 14.83 6.08 16.31
C LEU A 47 13.86 7.08 16.94
N GLY A 48 14.19 7.65 18.10
CA GLY A 48 13.37 8.66 18.77
C GLY A 48 13.23 9.99 18.00
N GLN A 49 14.11 10.25 17.03
CA GLN A 49 14.07 11.44 16.18
C GLN A 49 13.38 11.21 14.84
N ILE A 50 13.09 9.95 14.47
CA ILE A 50 12.49 9.64 13.18
C ILE A 50 11.04 10.10 13.17
N LYS A 51 10.75 11.05 12.27
CA LYS A 51 9.39 11.55 12.00
C LYS A 51 8.82 11.05 10.67
N HIS A 52 9.68 10.56 9.77
CA HIS A 52 9.30 10.18 8.42
C HIS A 52 9.82 8.79 8.08
N ILE A 53 8.95 7.91 7.60
CA ILE A 53 9.31 6.60 7.06
C ILE A 53 8.96 6.60 5.58
N PHE A 54 9.95 6.28 4.75
CA PHE A 54 9.74 6.04 3.33
C PHE A 54 9.76 4.53 3.10
N SER A 55 8.64 3.99 2.61
CA SER A 55 8.48 2.57 2.34
C SER A 55 8.32 2.35 0.84
N ASP A 56 9.03 1.36 0.30
CA ASP A 56 8.84 0.94 -1.08
C ASP A 56 7.55 0.12 -1.21
N LYS A 57 6.86 0.24 -2.34
CA LYS A 57 5.64 -0.52 -2.58
C LYS A 57 5.94 -2.01 -2.70
N THR A 58 6.78 -2.37 -3.67
CA THR A 58 6.97 -3.76 -4.09
C THR A 58 7.94 -4.46 -3.15
N GLY A 59 7.52 -5.57 -2.54
CA GLY A 59 8.37 -6.37 -1.66
C GLY A 59 8.52 -5.86 -0.23
N THR A 60 8.01 -4.67 0.10
CA THR A 60 7.88 -4.18 1.49
C THR A 60 6.41 -4.04 1.90
N LEU A 61 5.59 -3.32 1.14
CA LEU A 61 4.16 -3.22 1.42
C LEU A 61 3.37 -4.37 0.79
N THR A 62 3.83 -4.88 -0.36
CA THR A 62 3.20 -5.99 -1.06
C THR A 62 4.00 -7.29 -0.94
N LYS A 63 3.30 -8.43 -1.03
CA LYS A 63 3.89 -9.78 -1.09
C LYS A 63 4.62 -10.02 -2.42
N ASN A 64 4.60 -9.05 -3.34
CA ASN A 64 5.06 -9.20 -4.72
C ASN A 64 4.40 -10.41 -5.40
N GLN A 65 3.12 -10.64 -5.08
CA GLN A 65 2.30 -11.70 -5.64
C GLN A 65 1.20 -11.05 -6.47
N MET A 66 1.38 -11.10 -7.79
CA MET A 66 0.41 -10.62 -8.75
C MET A 66 -0.71 -11.65 -8.91
N LEU A 67 -1.88 -11.35 -8.35
CA LEU A 67 -3.05 -12.21 -8.40
C LEU A 67 -4.00 -11.77 -9.51
N LEU A 68 -4.28 -12.65 -10.47
CA LEU A 68 -5.33 -12.40 -11.46
C LEU A 68 -6.69 -12.47 -10.78
N LYS A 69 -7.39 -11.34 -10.71
CA LYS A 69 -8.75 -11.28 -10.15
C LYS A 69 -9.80 -11.49 -11.22
N VAL A 70 -9.65 -10.85 -12.37
CA VAL A 70 -10.64 -10.90 -13.44
C VAL A 70 -9.96 -10.94 -14.81
N CYS A 71 -10.55 -11.61 -15.78
CA CYS A 71 -10.15 -11.48 -17.18
C CYS A 71 -11.36 -11.49 -18.12
N SER A 72 -11.29 -10.77 -19.24
CA SER A 72 -12.26 -10.83 -20.33
C SER A 72 -11.57 -11.44 -21.53
N ILE A 73 -12.15 -12.50 -22.10
CA ILE A 73 -11.66 -13.13 -23.34
C ILE A 73 -12.82 -13.23 -24.31
N GLY A 74 -12.72 -12.55 -25.46
CA GLY A 74 -13.79 -12.56 -26.47
C GLY A 74 -15.13 -12.00 -25.98
N GLY A 75 -15.11 -11.16 -24.94
CA GLY A 75 -16.32 -10.60 -24.32
C GLY A 75 -16.96 -11.48 -23.25
N ILE A 76 -16.32 -12.58 -22.85
CA ILE A 76 -16.72 -13.40 -21.70
C ILE A 76 -15.85 -12.98 -20.51
N ILE A 77 -16.49 -12.58 -19.40
CA ILE A 77 -15.79 -12.22 -18.16
C ILE A 77 -15.62 -13.45 -17.28
N PHE A 78 -14.41 -13.68 -16.82
CA PHE A 78 -14.03 -14.65 -15.81
C PHE A 78 -13.62 -13.91 -14.55
N ASP A 79 -14.21 -14.26 -13.42
CA ASP A 79 -13.94 -13.66 -12.11
C ASP A 79 -13.45 -14.76 -11.16
N GLY A 80 -12.24 -14.60 -10.63
CA GLY A 80 -11.60 -15.57 -9.75
C GLY A 80 -12.27 -15.69 -8.38
N SER A 81 -13.11 -14.73 -7.99
CA SER A 81 -13.87 -14.80 -6.74
C SER A 81 -15.14 -15.65 -6.83
N ASN A 82 -15.59 -16.00 -8.03
CA ASN A 82 -16.72 -16.89 -8.27
C ASN A 82 -16.49 -17.68 -9.56
N MET A 83 -15.82 -18.83 -9.48
CA MET A 83 -15.88 -19.87 -10.53
C MET A 83 -17.26 -20.55 -10.51
N HIS A 84 -18.34 -19.78 -10.50
CA HIS A 84 -19.63 -20.20 -11.02
C HIS A 84 -19.75 -19.56 -12.39
N LEU A 85 -19.65 -20.38 -13.42
CA LEU A 85 -19.84 -20.05 -14.81
C LEU A 85 -21.26 -19.47 -15.02
N ARG A 86 -21.50 -18.22 -14.63
CA ARG A 86 -22.71 -17.49 -15.01
C ARG A 86 -22.53 -17.07 -16.46
N ARG A 87 -22.82 -18.04 -17.34
CA ARG A 87 -23.38 -17.73 -18.65
C ARG A 87 -24.48 -16.71 -18.42
N THR A 88 -24.48 -15.72 -19.28
CA THR A 88 -25.32 -14.54 -19.34
C THR A 88 -26.81 -14.87 -19.23
N GLU A 89 -27.32 -15.16 -18.04
CA GLU A 89 -28.75 -15.28 -17.78
C GLU A 89 -29.11 -14.58 -16.47
N GLN A 90 -29.75 -13.42 -16.68
CA GLN A 90 -30.72 -12.69 -15.87
C GLN A 90 -30.71 -12.89 -14.34
N GLY A 91 -30.44 -11.77 -13.66
CA GLY A 91 -31.28 -11.25 -12.58
C GLY A 91 -31.35 -12.05 -11.28
N HIS A 92 -30.57 -11.65 -10.26
CA HIS A 92 -31.08 -11.21 -8.96
C HIS A 92 -29.92 -10.76 -8.05
N SER A 93 -30.29 -9.92 -7.07
CA SER A 93 -29.71 -9.81 -5.72
C SER A 93 -28.60 -8.78 -5.44
N ASP A 94 -28.97 -7.90 -4.51
CA ASP A 94 -28.29 -7.62 -3.24
C ASP A 94 -27.16 -6.60 -3.18
N ASN A 95 -27.47 -5.58 -2.38
CA ASN A 95 -26.62 -4.47 -1.95
C ASN A 95 -25.45 -4.99 -1.10
N VAL A 96 -24.26 -5.06 -1.68
CA VAL A 96 -23.00 -4.94 -0.93
C VAL A 96 -22.11 -3.97 -1.69
N GLY A 97 -22.17 -2.70 -1.28
CA GLY A 97 -21.32 -1.65 -1.79
C GLY A 97 -19.90 -1.82 -1.27
N ASP A 98 -19.02 -2.37 -2.13
CA ASP A 98 -17.58 -2.05 -2.16
C ASP A 98 -16.87 -2.66 -3.40
N VAL A 99 -17.56 -3.52 -4.17
CA VAL A 99 -16.98 -4.23 -5.35
C VAL A 99 -17.24 -3.51 -6.69
N ASN A 100 -17.91 -2.34 -6.66
CA ASN A 100 -18.46 -1.73 -7.88
C ASN A 100 -17.43 -0.97 -8.73
N ASP A 101 -16.36 -0.42 -8.17
CA ASP A 101 -15.46 0.46 -8.95
C ASP A 101 -14.58 -0.30 -9.95
N MET A 102 -13.96 -1.41 -9.52
CA MET A 102 -13.08 -2.19 -10.39
C MET A 102 -13.85 -2.88 -11.52
N ARG A 103 -15.07 -3.39 -11.24
CA ARG A 103 -15.90 -4.07 -12.23
C ARG A 103 -16.47 -3.10 -13.27
N LEU A 104 -16.89 -1.89 -12.86
CA LEU A 104 -17.35 -0.85 -13.79
C LEU A 104 -16.23 -0.34 -14.71
N LYS A 105 -15.01 -0.17 -14.17
CA LYS A 105 -13.81 0.14 -14.98
C LYS A 105 -13.48 -0.99 -15.95
N PHE A 106 -13.65 -2.24 -15.52
CA PHE A 106 -13.38 -3.41 -16.33
C PHE A 106 -14.39 -3.62 -17.46
N ASP A 107 -15.69 -3.47 -17.18
CA ASP A 107 -16.77 -3.57 -18.17
C ASP A 107 -16.63 -2.51 -19.27
N SER A 108 -16.20 -1.30 -18.87
CA SER A 108 -15.88 -0.21 -19.80
C SER A 108 -14.65 -0.53 -20.67
N ALA A 109 -13.57 -1.07 -20.07
CA ALA A 109 -12.37 -1.47 -20.80
C ALA A 109 -12.60 -2.67 -21.74
N ALA A 110 -13.50 -3.57 -21.36
CA ALA A 110 -13.89 -4.75 -22.15
C ALA A 110 -14.92 -4.43 -23.24
N GLY A 111 -15.44 -3.19 -23.31
CA GLY A 111 -16.39 -2.76 -24.33
C GLY A 111 -17.74 -3.48 -24.26
N ILE A 112 -18.20 -3.82 -23.05
CA ILE A 112 -19.44 -4.58 -22.86
C ILE A 112 -20.62 -3.60 -22.75
N SER A 113 -21.35 -3.40 -23.85
CA SER A 113 -22.65 -2.74 -23.81
C SER A 113 -23.68 -3.69 -23.19
N ARG A 114 -24.49 -3.20 -22.24
CA ARG A 114 -25.57 -3.96 -21.54
C ARG A 114 -26.65 -4.56 -22.46
N ASP A 115 -26.64 -4.22 -23.75
CA ASP A 115 -27.66 -4.52 -24.75
C ASP A 115 -27.45 -5.85 -25.50
N GLY A 116 -26.23 -6.41 -25.50
CA GLY A 116 -25.98 -7.68 -26.19
C GLY A 116 -25.87 -7.59 -27.72
N SER A 117 -26.05 -6.41 -28.33
CA SER A 117 -25.73 -6.21 -29.75
C SER A 117 -24.22 -6.33 -30.00
N ALA A 118 -23.85 -7.30 -30.84
CA ALA A 118 -22.51 -7.46 -31.35
C ALA A 118 -22.19 -6.31 -32.29
N THR A 119 -21.50 -5.27 -31.79
CA THR A 119 -20.77 -4.36 -32.67
C THR A 119 -19.74 -5.21 -33.44
N GLY A 120 -19.69 -5.11 -34.76
CA GLY A 120 -18.87 -5.97 -35.65
C GLY A 120 -17.34 -5.81 -35.49
N ARG A 121 -16.86 -5.39 -34.30
CA ARG A 121 -15.45 -5.27 -33.95
C ARG A 121 -15.05 -6.39 -32.96
N PRO A 122 -13.84 -6.95 -33.09
CA PRO A 122 -13.32 -7.90 -32.11
C PRO A 122 -13.22 -7.23 -30.73
N LYS A 123 -13.82 -7.85 -29.71
CA LYS A 123 -13.80 -7.34 -28.33
C LYS A 123 -12.38 -7.48 -27.76
N PRO A 124 -11.85 -6.44 -27.09
CA PRO A 124 -10.51 -6.51 -26.50
C PRO A 124 -10.49 -7.49 -25.33
N ASN A 125 -9.40 -8.26 -25.23
CA ASN A 125 -9.14 -9.05 -24.03
C ASN A 125 -8.55 -8.13 -22.97
N VAL A 126 -9.07 -8.22 -21.74
CA VAL A 126 -8.64 -7.39 -20.61
C VAL A 126 -8.29 -8.31 -19.45
N THR A 127 -7.27 -7.96 -18.67
CA THR A 127 -6.86 -8.70 -17.47
C THR A 127 -6.72 -7.74 -16.30
N GLY A 128 -7.37 -8.04 -15.18
CA GLY A 128 -7.26 -7.31 -13.92
C GLY A 128 -6.38 -8.07 -12.95
N VAL A 129 -5.23 -7.50 -12.64
CA VAL A 129 -4.23 -8.08 -11.74
C VAL A 129 -4.16 -7.22 -10.48
N GLU A 130 -4.19 -7.86 -9.32
CA GLU A 130 -4.07 -7.23 -8.02
C GLU A 130 -2.70 -7.56 -7.40
N ASP A 131 -2.08 -6.57 -6.75
CA ASP A 131 -0.84 -6.74 -5.99
C ASP A 131 -1.18 -6.85 -4.50
N VAL A 132 -1.03 -8.07 -3.96
CA VAL A 132 -1.52 -8.41 -2.62
C VAL A 132 -0.61 -7.82 -1.53
N LEU A 133 -1.18 -7.20 -0.50
CA LEU A 133 -0.43 -6.66 0.65
C LEU A 133 0.18 -7.75 1.53
N GLN A 134 1.28 -7.42 2.23
CA GLN A 134 1.80 -8.28 3.31
C GLN A 134 0.87 -8.27 4.53
N ASP A 135 0.94 -9.34 5.32
CA ASP A 135 0.10 -9.48 6.52
C ASP A 135 0.56 -8.45 7.58
N GLY A 136 -0.39 -7.78 8.24
CA GLY A 136 -0.07 -6.81 9.28
C GLY A 136 0.33 -5.41 8.79
N VAL A 137 0.40 -5.17 7.47
CA VAL A 137 0.82 -3.88 6.90
C VAL A 137 -0.11 -2.75 7.32
N ARG A 138 -1.42 -2.97 7.26
CA ARG A 138 -2.42 -1.96 7.61
C ARG A 138 -2.35 -1.60 9.09
N GLU A 139 -2.23 -2.62 9.95
CA GLU A 139 -2.11 -2.47 11.39
C GLU A 139 -0.82 -1.73 11.75
N GLY A 140 0.30 -2.10 11.12
CA GLY A 140 1.60 -1.45 11.32
C GLY A 140 1.58 0.03 10.92
N ILE A 141 1.05 0.34 9.74
CA ILE A 141 0.90 1.72 9.26
C ILE A 141 0.01 2.53 10.22
N SER A 142 -1.09 1.95 10.69
CA SER A 142 -1.97 2.60 11.65
C SER A 142 -1.27 2.92 12.98
N GLN A 143 -0.52 1.97 13.54
CA GLN A 143 0.22 2.16 14.79
C GLN A 143 1.33 3.22 14.64
N LEU A 144 2.07 3.18 13.54
CA LEU A 144 3.11 4.18 13.23
C LEU A 144 2.51 5.58 13.06
N SER A 145 1.37 5.67 12.36
CA SER A 145 0.64 6.93 12.18
C SER A 145 0.11 7.48 13.51
N LEU A 146 -0.44 6.62 14.38
CA LEU A 146 -0.85 6.98 15.75
C LEU A 146 0.34 7.46 16.61
N GLY A 147 1.53 6.89 16.37
CA GLY A 147 2.79 7.34 16.97
C GLY A 147 3.32 8.67 16.44
N GLY A 148 2.60 9.34 15.52
CA GLY A 148 3.00 10.62 14.94
C GLY A 148 4.05 10.51 13.84
N ILE A 149 4.28 9.31 13.31
CA ILE A 149 5.23 9.06 12.23
C ILE A 149 4.51 9.22 10.88
N ASN A 150 5.06 10.06 10.01
CA ASN A 150 4.55 10.27 8.66
C ASN A 150 5.11 9.20 7.72
N ILE A 151 4.23 8.44 7.08
CA ILE A 151 4.63 7.34 6.21
C ILE A 151 4.41 7.77 4.76
N TRP A 152 5.42 7.53 3.94
CA TRP A 152 5.45 7.86 2.52
C TRP A 152 5.67 6.58 1.72
N MET A 153 4.84 6.35 0.71
CA MET A 153 5.07 5.28 -0.26
C MET A 153 5.89 5.81 -1.43
N LEU A 154 6.96 5.11 -1.78
CA LEU A 154 7.71 5.35 -3.01
C LEU A 154 7.37 4.22 -3.99
N THR A 155 7.01 4.58 -5.22
CA THR A 155 6.72 3.59 -6.27
C THR A 155 7.01 4.15 -7.65
N GLY A 156 7.44 3.27 -8.56
CA GLY A 156 7.56 3.54 -9.99
C GLY A 156 6.33 3.14 -10.80
N ASP A 157 5.26 2.70 -10.14
CA ASP A 157 4.00 2.34 -10.79
C ASP A 157 3.25 3.58 -11.30
N LYS A 158 2.25 3.33 -12.15
CA LYS A 158 1.32 4.37 -12.60
C LYS A 158 0.49 4.92 -11.43
N ASP A 159 0.06 6.17 -11.56
CA ASP A 159 -0.74 6.89 -10.58
C ASP A 159 -1.94 6.07 -10.06
N GLU A 160 -2.67 5.40 -10.96
CA GLU A 160 -3.87 4.64 -10.59
C GLU A 160 -3.53 3.45 -9.67
N THR A 161 -2.43 2.76 -9.97
CA THR A 161 -1.95 1.63 -9.15
C THR A 161 -1.45 2.12 -7.81
N ALA A 162 -0.72 3.24 -7.79
CA ALA A 162 -0.21 3.84 -6.56
C ALA A 162 -1.36 4.24 -5.61
N ILE A 163 -2.40 4.90 -6.14
CA ILE A 163 -3.60 5.29 -5.37
C ILE A 163 -4.31 4.06 -4.83
N SER A 164 -4.49 3.02 -5.66
CA SER A 164 -5.14 1.79 -5.23
C SER A 164 -4.40 1.11 -4.08
N VAL A 165 -3.08 0.97 -4.18
CA VAL A 165 -2.29 0.34 -3.11
C VAL A 165 -2.28 1.21 -1.85
N ALA A 166 -2.18 2.53 -1.99
CA ALA A 166 -2.22 3.47 -0.87
C ALA A 166 -3.55 3.43 -0.09
N GLN A 167 -4.67 3.22 -0.79
CA GLN A 167 -5.98 3.00 -0.16
C GLN A 167 -6.05 1.62 0.53
N LEU A 168 -5.56 0.57 -0.13
CA LEU A 168 -5.57 -0.79 0.42
C LEU A 168 -4.75 -0.88 1.72
N CYS A 169 -3.56 -0.27 1.76
CA CYS A 169 -2.69 -0.32 2.93
C CYS A 169 -3.08 0.69 4.03
N GLY A 170 -4.05 1.56 3.77
CA GLY A 170 -4.55 2.55 4.73
C GLY A 170 -3.67 3.80 4.86
N LEU A 171 -2.75 4.04 3.91
CA LEU A 171 -2.04 5.32 3.82
C LEU A 171 -2.97 6.48 3.45
N ILE A 172 -3.97 6.19 2.61
CA ILE A 172 -5.00 7.15 2.21
C ILE A 172 -6.33 6.61 2.74
N GLY A 173 -7.00 7.40 3.57
CA GLY A 173 -8.33 7.07 4.08
C GLY A 173 -9.41 7.23 3.01
N PRO A 174 -10.60 6.63 3.21
CA PRO A 174 -11.70 6.70 2.26
C PRO A 174 -12.21 8.14 2.02
N ASN A 175 -12.03 9.04 3.00
CA ASN A 175 -12.43 10.45 2.91
C ASN A 175 -11.25 11.41 2.74
N SER A 176 -10.05 10.89 2.47
CA SER A 176 -8.87 11.73 2.27
C SER A 176 -8.95 12.48 0.96
N LYS A 177 -8.61 13.78 0.97
CA LYS A 177 -8.49 14.58 -0.24
C LYS A 177 -7.22 14.19 -0.99
N ILE A 178 -7.38 13.69 -2.21
CA ILE A 178 -6.25 13.32 -3.08
C ILE A 178 -5.86 14.52 -3.93
N ILE A 179 -4.59 14.89 -3.88
CA ILE A 179 -3.99 15.97 -4.67
C ILE A 179 -2.88 15.33 -5.51
N ILE A 180 -2.96 15.47 -6.84
CA ILE A 180 -1.98 14.91 -7.78
C ILE A 180 -1.16 16.06 -8.34
N ILE A 181 0.16 16.01 -8.15
CA ILE A 181 1.11 17.02 -8.60
C ILE A 181 1.94 16.42 -9.74
N LYS A 182 1.92 17.03 -10.93
CA LYS A 182 2.63 16.58 -12.14
C LYS A 182 3.62 17.61 -12.68
N GLY A 183 3.77 18.73 -11.98
CA GLY A 183 4.75 19.77 -12.31
C GLY A 183 6.17 19.20 -12.52
N LYS A 184 6.86 19.70 -13.55
CA LYS A 184 8.25 19.32 -13.85
C LYS A 184 9.25 20.32 -13.28
N THR A 185 8.82 21.54 -13.06
CA THR A 185 9.62 22.59 -12.44
C THR A 185 9.11 22.88 -11.03
N LYS A 186 10.00 23.45 -10.20
CA LYS A 186 9.63 23.87 -8.84
C LYS A 186 8.43 24.83 -8.85
N GLN A 187 8.35 25.72 -9.84
CA GLN A 187 7.27 26.70 -9.92
C GLN A 187 5.94 26.04 -10.26
N ASP A 188 5.92 25.12 -11.22
CA ASP A 188 4.71 24.38 -11.59
C ASP A 188 4.14 23.61 -10.39
N CYS A 189 5.01 22.94 -9.61
CA CYS A 189 4.59 22.22 -8.42
C CYS A 189 4.02 23.16 -7.35
N LEU A 190 4.64 24.32 -7.12
CA LEU A 190 4.13 25.31 -6.15
C LEU A 190 2.77 25.85 -6.57
N ASP A 191 2.58 26.11 -7.85
CA ASP A 191 1.32 26.60 -8.40
C ASP A 191 0.22 25.52 -8.26
N GLU A 192 0.54 24.25 -8.54
CA GLU A 192 -0.38 23.12 -8.34
C GLU A 192 -0.75 22.93 -6.87
N ILE A 193 0.21 23.04 -5.95
CA ILE A 193 -0.04 22.98 -4.50
C ILE A 193 -0.93 24.14 -4.05
N SER A 194 -0.72 25.36 -4.58
CA SER A 194 -1.49 26.54 -4.19
C SER A 194 -2.97 26.48 -4.59
N LYS A 195 -3.27 25.71 -5.65
CA LYS A 195 -4.62 25.53 -6.19
C LYS A 195 -5.38 24.40 -5.52
N ALA A 196 -4.68 23.56 -4.75
CA ALA A 196 -5.21 22.39 -4.10
C ALA A 196 -5.84 22.75 -2.75
#